data_AF-A0A971R1A4-F1
#
_entry.id   AF-A0A971R1A4-F1
#
_cell.length_a   1.000
_cell.length_b   1.000
_cell.length_c   1.000
_cell.angle_alpha   90.00
_cell.angle_beta   90.00
_cell.angle_gamma   90.00
#
_symmetry.space_group_name_H-M   'P 1'
#
loop_
_entity.id
_entity.type
_entity.pdbx_description
1 polymer ?
#
loop_
_entity_poly.entity_id
_entity_poly.type
_entity_poly.pdbx_seq_one_letter_code
_entity_poly.pdbx_strand_id
1 'polypeptide(L)'
;MNAIDYALKLETDGKAYYVKQAECTSDPQLKQLFTMLANDEQRHYEIIKGFKDKNYTYRGTYTFKTTRNMFSEMLQDSICFNIEATNLEAYEHAVEMEKESVKLYLDQAKVTKEPSEKEVLIRLAAEENKHQIILENLMDFIRKGKDWAESPEFSHLEEWDEITDLDKY
;
A
#
# COMPACT_ATOMS: atom_id res chain seq x y z
N MET A 1 -27.62 2.08 -3.18
CA MET A 1 -26.45 1.98 -4.08
C MET A 1 -26.21 0.49 -4.30
N ASN A 2 -25.99 0.03 -5.54
CA ASN A 2 -25.67 -1.38 -5.82
C ASN A 2 -24.22 -1.67 -5.37
N ALA A 3 -23.89 -2.91 -4.99
CA ALA A 3 -22.53 -3.34 -4.65
C ALA A 3 -21.50 -3.00 -5.74
N ILE A 4 -21.88 -3.10 -7.02
CA ILE A 4 -21.00 -2.72 -8.15
C ILE A 4 -20.76 -1.21 -8.21
N ASP A 5 -21.79 -0.38 -7.95
CA ASP A 5 -21.62 1.08 -7.91
C ASP A 5 -20.74 1.50 -6.73
N TYR A 6 -20.87 0.79 -5.61
CA TYR A 6 -20.03 1.01 -4.43
C TYR A 6 -18.58 0.61 -4.69
N ALA A 7 -18.34 -0.55 -5.32
CA ALA A 7 -17.00 -0.99 -5.72
C ALA A 7 -16.34 0.02 -6.66
N LEU A 8 -17.03 0.47 -7.72
CA LEU A 8 -16.51 1.49 -8.64
C LEU A 8 -16.15 2.80 -7.92
N LYS A 9 -16.91 3.15 -6.88
CA LYS A 9 -16.62 4.32 -6.08
C LYS A 9 -15.37 4.11 -5.22
N LEU A 10 -15.24 2.97 -4.53
CA LEU A 10 -14.05 2.63 -3.75
C LEU A 10 -12.78 2.72 -4.61
N GLU A 11 -12.78 2.13 -5.80
CA GLU A 11 -11.64 2.19 -6.73
C GLU A 11 -11.32 3.62 -7.20
N THR A 12 -12.36 4.44 -7.41
CA THR A 12 -12.16 5.83 -7.83
C THR A 12 -11.57 6.67 -6.69
N ASP A 13 -12.08 6.45 -5.47
CA ASP A 13 -11.63 7.12 -4.25
C ASP A 13 -10.19 6.68 -3.91
N GLY A 14 -9.88 5.38 -4.00
CA GLY A 14 -8.54 4.77 -3.84
C GLY A 14 -7.53 5.34 -4.83
N LYS A 15 -7.87 5.35 -6.11
CA LYS A 15 -7.02 5.98 -7.14
C LYS A 15 -6.73 7.44 -6.83
N ALA A 16 -7.78 8.24 -6.56
CA ALA A 16 -7.62 9.66 -6.28
C ALA A 16 -6.76 9.90 -5.04
N TYR A 17 -6.94 9.05 -4.02
CA TYR A 17 -6.14 9.07 -2.81
C TYR A 17 -4.65 8.81 -3.12
N TYR A 18 -4.32 7.74 -3.82
CA TYR A 18 -2.93 7.39 -4.12
C TYR A 18 -2.25 8.39 -5.08
N VAL A 19 -2.97 8.93 -6.07
CA VAL A 19 -2.44 10.02 -6.90
C VAL A 19 -2.04 11.22 -6.03
N LYS A 20 -2.91 11.63 -5.10
CA LYS A 20 -2.62 12.73 -4.18
C LYS A 20 -1.40 12.42 -3.30
N GLN A 21 -1.28 11.20 -2.77
CA GLN A 21 -0.10 10.82 -1.97
C GLN A 21 1.20 10.83 -2.79
N ALA A 22 1.15 10.39 -4.05
CA ALA A 22 2.29 10.45 -4.97
C ALA A 22 2.72 11.89 -5.31
N GLU A 23 1.79 12.85 -5.29
CA GLU A 23 2.06 14.27 -5.50
C GLU A 23 2.60 14.96 -4.23
N CYS A 24 2.13 14.54 -3.05
CA CYS A 24 2.53 15.13 -1.76
C CYS A 24 3.89 14.64 -1.25
N THR A 25 4.33 13.44 -1.65
CA THR A 25 5.63 12.92 -1.21
C THR A 25 6.79 13.48 -2.05
N SER A 26 7.85 13.91 -1.36
CA SER A 26 9.13 14.28 -1.99
C SER A 26 10.05 13.08 -2.20
N ASP A 27 9.74 11.93 -1.60
CA ASP A 27 10.54 10.73 -1.70
C ASP A 27 10.27 9.98 -3.02
N PRO A 28 11.29 9.74 -3.87
CA PRO A 28 11.10 9.07 -5.15
C PRO A 28 10.55 7.64 -5.04
N GLN A 29 10.91 6.91 -3.99
CA GLN A 29 10.52 5.51 -3.79
C GLN A 29 9.05 5.43 -3.33
N LEU A 30 8.65 6.29 -2.39
CA LEU A 30 7.24 6.42 -2.01
C LEU A 30 6.38 6.94 -3.15
N LYS A 31 6.87 7.89 -3.95
CA LYS A 31 6.17 8.38 -5.13
C LYS A 31 5.90 7.26 -6.14
N GLN A 32 6.89 6.43 -6.39
CA GLN A 32 6.76 5.27 -7.26
C GLN A 32 5.76 4.26 -6.68
N LEU A 33 5.79 4.02 -5.36
CA LEU A 33 4.86 3.11 -4.69
C LEU A 33 3.40 3.57 -4.85
N PHE A 34 3.09 4.81 -4.51
CA PHE A 34 1.73 5.34 -4.65
C PHE A 34 1.27 5.44 -6.11
N THR A 35 2.18 5.75 -7.03
CA THR A 35 1.87 5.71 -8.47
C THR A 35 1.50 4.30 -8.92
N MET A 36 2.19 3.28 -8.40
CA MET A 36 1.87 1.88 -8.69
C MET A 36 0.49 1.51 -8.17
N LEU A 37 0.18 1.82 -6.90
CA LEU A 37 -1.13 1.55 -6.30
C LEU A 37 -2.25 2.24 -7.09
N ALA A 38 -2.11 3.53 -7.40
CA ALA A 38 -3.10 4.27 -8.21
C ALA A 38 -3.37 3.64 -9.60
N ASN A 39 -2.35 3.06 -10.23
CA ASN A 39 -2.51 2.38 -11.51
C ASN A 39 -3.25 1.03 -11.37
N ASP A 40 -3.03 0.32 -10.25
CA ASP A 40 -3.76 -0.91 -9.95
C ASP A 40 -5.25 -0.62 -9.73
N GLU A 41 -5.60 0.37 -8.90
CA GLU A 41 -6.99 0.84 -8.67
C GLU A 41 -7.70 1.20 -9.98
N GLN A 42 -7.00 1.89 -10.89
CA GLN A 42 -7.57 2.23 -12.20
C GLN A 42 -7.91 0.97 -13.01
N ARG A 43 -7.06 -0.06 -12.95
CA ARG A 43 -7.32 -1.32 -13.65
C ARG A 43 -8.46 -2.09 -12.98
N HIS A 44 -8.52 -2.11 -11.66
CA HIS A 44 -9.62 -2.72 -10.91
C HIS A 44 -10.96 -2.07 -11.28
N TYR A 45 -11.01 -0.73 -11.32
CA TYR A 45 -12.16 0.02 -11.83
C TYR A 45 -12.58 -0.44 -13.23
N GLU A 46 -11.64 -0.60 -14.17
CA GLU A 46 -11.93 -1.05 -15.53
C GLU A 46 -12.51 -2.47 -15.56
N ILE A 47 -11.96 -3.38 -14.74
CA ILE A 47 -12.45 -4.76 -14.60
C ILE A 47 -13.89 -4.75 -14.07
N ILE A 48 -14.18 -3.98 -13.03
CA ILE A 48 -15.49 -3.91 -12.39
C ILE A 48 -16.51 -3.24 -13.32
N LYS A 49 -16.10 -2.20 -14.04
CA LYS A 49 -16.94 -1.56 -15.05
C LYS A 49 -17.31 -2.55 -16.15
N GLY A 50 -16.39 -3.44 -16.54
CA GLY A 50 -16.63 -4.53 -17.47
C GLY A 50 -17.73 -5.50 -17.04
N PHE A 51 -18.00 -5.65 -15.73
CA PHE A 51 -19.13 -6.46 -15.25
C PHE A 51 -20.49 -5.87 -15.63
N LYS A 52 -20.63 -4.53 -15.68
CA LYS A 52 -21.89 -3.89 -16.12
C LYS A 52 -22.21 -4.20 -17.58
N ASP A 53 -21.18 -4.28 -18.41
CA ASP A 53 -21.31 -4.52 -19.85
C ASP A 53 -21.24 -6.01 -20.23
N LYS A 54 -21.15 -6.92 -19.24
CA LYS A 54 -20.91 -8.37 -19.41
C LYS A 54 -19.69 -8.70 -20.28
N ASN A 55 -18.73 -7.80 -20.35
CA ASN A 55 -17.56 -7.90 -21.20
C ASN A 55 -16.30 -7.75 -20.34
N TYR A 56 -16.08 -8.73 -19.46
CA TYR A 56 -14.97 -8.72 -18.50
C TYR A 56 -13.89 -9.72 -18.93
N THR A 57 -12.68 -9.21 -19.15
CA THR A 57 -11.46 -10.01 -19.28
C THR A 57 -10.51 -9.62 -18.15
N TYR A 58 -10.20 -10.56 -17.26
CA TYR A 58 -9.21 -10.33 -16.22
C TYR A 58 -7.82 -10.13 -16.85
N ARG A 59 -7.20 -8.98 -16.55
CA ARG A 59 -5.80 -8.70 -16.84
C ARG A 59 -5.08 -8.71 -15.49
N GLY A 60 -4.29 -9.74 -15.17
CA GLY A 60 -3.60 -9.82 -13.88
C GLY A 60 -2.44 -8.83 -13.72
N THR A 61 -1.86 -8.76 -12.52
CA THR A 61 -0.70 -7.89 -12.23
C THR A 61 0.60 -8.63 -11.93
N TYR A 62 1.70 -7.88 -11.98
CA TYR A 62 3.01 -8.25 -11.45
C TYR A 62 3.36 -7.51 -10.13
N THR A 63 2.39 -6.81 -9.52
CA THR A 63 2.58 -5.84 -8.41
C THR A 63 3.48 -6.36 -7.30
N PHE A 64 3.29 -7.62 -6.87
CA PHE A 64 3.98 -8.17 -5.71
C PHE A 64 5.49 -8.40 -5.89
N LYS A 65 5.96 -8.65 -7.13
CA LYS A 65 7.39 -8.85 -7.39
C LYS A 65 8.13 -7.50 -7.43
N THR A 66 7.46 -6.48 -7.98
CA THR A 66 7.99 -5.12 -8.08
C THR A 66 8.06 -4.46 -6.70
N THR A 67 7.02 -4.59 -5.87
CA THR A 67 7.00 -3.97 -4.53
C THR A 67 8.04 -4.58 -3.60
N ARG A 68 8.25 -5.91 -3.62
CA ARG A 68 9.30 -6.54 -2.81
C ARG A 68 10.70 -6.00 -3.14
N ASN A 69 10.99 -5.81 -4.42
CA ASN A 69 12.27 -5.23 -4.84
C ASN A 69 12.39 -3.78 -4.37
N MET A 70 11.32 -2.98 -4.51
CA MET A 70 11.29 -1.60 -4.03
C MET A 70 11.48 -1.50 -2.51
N PHE A 71 10.81 -2.32 -1.71
CA PHE A 71 11.03 -2.35 -0.26
C PHE A 71 12.46 -2.75 0.10
N SER A 72 13.06 -3.66 -0.67
CA SER A 72 14.46 -4.06 -0.46
C SER A 72 15.42 -2.92 -0.79
N GLU A 73 15.16 -2.15 -1.85
CA GLU A 73 15.90 -0.94 -2.23
C GLU A 73 15.73 0.16 -1.15
N MET A 74 14.50 0.41 -0.67
CA MET A 74 14.20 1.35 0.42
C MET A 74 14.96 1.04 1.72
N LEU A 75 15.14 -0.26 2.02
CA LEU A 75 15.88 -0.71 3.21
C LEU A 75 17.40 -0.62 3.04
N GLN A 76 17.92 -0.64 1.81
CA GLN A 76 19.34 -0.71 1.53
C GLN A 76 20.02 0.67 1.53
N ASP A 77 19.27 1.74 1.23
CA ASP A 77 19.84 3.08 1.03
C ASP A 77 20.11 3.90 2.32
N SER A 78 19.82 3.39 3.53
CA SER A 78 20.06 4.12 4.80
C SER A 78 19.56 5.58 4.80
N ILE A 79 18.42 5.82 4.14
CA ILE A 79 17.83 7.15 4.01
C ILE A 79 16.94 7.39 5.23
N CYS A 80 17.30 8.38 6.05
CA CYS A 80 16.36 8.99 6.98
C CYS A 80 15.29 9.72 6.17
N PHE A 81 14.15 9.07 5.96
CA PHE A 81 12.99 9.69 5.35
C PHE A 81 12.54 10.83 6.27
N ASN A 82 12.56 12.07 5.76
CA ASN A 82 11.91 13.18 6.45
C ASN A 82 10.40 13.01 6.27
N ILE A 83 9.85 12.10 7.05
CA ILE A 83 8.43 11.81 7.19
C ILE A 83 7.87 13.06 7.84
N GLU A 84 7.20 13.93 7.09
CA GLU A 84 6.37 14.93 7.73
C GLU A 84 5.35 14.16 8.59
N ALA A 85 5.57 14.23 9.90
CA ALA A 85 5.09 13.30 10.92
C ALA A 85 3.58 13.44 11.22
N THR A 86 2.76 13.75 10.22
CA THR A 86 1.32 14.05 10.39
C THR A 86 0.37 13.14 9.60
N ASN A 87 0.85 12.26 8.71
CA ASN A 87 -0.05 11.46 7.87
C ASN A 87 -0.17 9.98 8.26
N LEU A 88 0.17 9.59 9.50
CA LEU A 88 -0.12 8.21 9.97
C LEU A 88 -1.63 7.90 9.87
N GLU A 89 -2.48 8.87 10.21
CA GLU A 89 -3.93 8.79 10.01
C GLU A 89 -4.32 8.57 8.55
N ALA A 90 -3.54 9.15 7.62
CA ALA A 90 -3.76 8.97 6.19
C ALA A 90 -3.42 7.52 5.76
N TYR A 91 -2.32 6.96 6.25
CA TYR A 91 -1.99 5.56 5.97
C TYR A 91 -2.97 4.59 6.63
N GLU A 92 -3.42 4.88 7.85
CA GLU A 92 -4.49 4.12 8.51
C GLU A 92 -5.77 4.15 7.69
N HIS A 93 -6.15 5.32 7.17
CA HIS A 93 -7.31 5.44 6.29
C HIS A 93 -7.16 4.61 5.01
N ALA A 94 -5.98 4.61 4.38
CA ALA A 94 -5.70 3.80 3.20
C ALA A 94 -5.82 2.30 3.50
N VAL A 95 -5.26 1.83 4.61
CA VAL A 95 -5.40 0.43 5.06
C VAL A 95 -6.86 0.04 5.28
N GLU A 96 -7.67 0.92 5.86
CA GLU A 96 -9.10 0.65 6.05
C GLU A 96 -9.86 0.62 4.71
N MET A 97 -9.54 1.51 3.76
CA MET A 97 -10.11 1.45 2.41
C MET A 97 -9.82 0.11 1.73
N GLU A 98 -8.57 -0.37 1.80
CA GLU A 98 -8.19 -1.67 1.25
C GLU A 98 -8.97 -2.83 1.91
N LYS A 99 -9.10 -2.81 3.25
CA LYS A 99 -9.89 -3.82 3.97
C LYS A 99 -11.36 -3.80 3.55
N GLU A 100 -11.93 -2.63 3.33
CA GLU A 100 -13.31 -2.48 2.84
C GLU A 100 -13.46 -3.08 1.44
N SER A 101 -12.52 -2.80 0.52
CA SER A 101 -12.50 -3.38 -0.83
C SER A 101 -12.37 -4.90 -0.81
N VAL A 102 -11.44 -5.45 -0.02
CA VAL A 102 -11.29 -6.92 0.19
C VAL A 102 -12.62 -7.53 0.63
N LYS A 103 -13.23 -6.97 1.67
CA LYS A 103 -14.48 -7.48 2.24
C LYS A 103 -15.61 -7.43 1.21
N LEU A 104 -15.74 -6.31 0.50
CA LEU A 104 -16.76 -6.13 -0.53
C LEU A 104 -16.65 -7.19 -1.63
N TYR A 105 -15.44 -7.43 -2.14
CA TYR A 105 -15.22 -8.43 -3.18
C TYR A 105 -15.49 -9.85 -2.72
N LEU A 106 -15.05 -10.20 -1.51
CA LEU A 106 -15.33 -11.53 -0.94
C LEU A 106 -16.82 -11.74 -0.68
N ASP A 107 -17.54 -10.72 -0.22
CA ASP A 107 -18.98 -10.81 0.01
C ASP A 107 -19.75 -10.90 -1.31
N GLN A 108 -19.36 -10.13 -2.33
CA GLN A 108 -19.94 -10.22 -3.66
C GLN A 108 -19.67 -11.59 -4.31
N ALA A 109 -18.49 -12.17 -4.11
CA ALA A 109 -18.12 -13.49 -4.60
C ALA A 109 -18.95 -14.64 -3.97
N LYS A 110 -19.52 -14.43 -2.78
CA LYS A 110 -20.43 -15.40 -2.14
C LYS A 110 -21.83 -15.37 -2.71
N VAL A 111 -22.30 -14.20 -3.17
CA VAL A 111 -23.68 -13.99 -3.63
C VAL A 111 -23.84 -14.09 -5.15
N THR A 112 -22.77 -13.91 -5.93
CA THR A 112 -22.83 -14.09 -7.38
C THR A 112 -23.10 -15.55 -7.77
N LYS A 113 -23.89 -15.72 -8.83
CA LYS A 113 -24.23 -17.04 -9.41
C LYS A 113 -23.31 -17.41 -10.58
N GLU A 114 -22.59 -16.44 -11.13
CA GLU A 114 -21.73 -16.63 -12.30
C GLU A 114 -20.32 -17.06 -11.84
N PRO A 115 -19.87 -18.28 -12.18
CA PRO A 115 -18.58 -18.79 -11.71
C PRO A 115 -17.39 -17.94 -12.16
N SER A 116 -17.47 -17.37 -13.35
CA SER A 116 -16.44 -16.49 -13.92
C SER A 116 -16.38 -15.13 -13.24
N GLU A 117 -17.53 -14.55 -12.84
CA GLU A 117 -17.57 -13.33 -12.03
C GLU A 117 -16.97 -13.58 -10.64
N LYS A 118 -17.34 -14.72 -10.03
CA LYS A 118 -16.80 -15.15 -8.73
C LYS A 118 -15.28 -15.25 -8.75
N GLU A 119 -14.72 -15.84 -9.79
CA GLU A 119 -13.27 -15.99 -9.91
C GLU A 119 -12.57 -14.63 -9.99
N VAL A 120 -13.11 -13.69 -10.78
CA VAL A 120 -12.53 -12.35 -10.90
C VAL A 120 -12.61 -11.59 -9.58
N LEU A 121 -13.74 -11.65 -8.87
CA LEU A 121 -13.90 -11.01 -7.55
C LEU A 121 -12.90 -11.56 -6.52
N ILE A 122 -12.67 -12.87 -6.49
CA ILE A 122 -11.67 -13.47 -5.61
C ILE A 122 -10.25 -12.97 -5.95
N ARG A 123 -9.95 -12.79 -7.25
CA ARG A 123 -8.65 -12.27 -7.68
C ARG A 123 -8.46 -10.80 -7.30
N LEU A 124 -9.50 -9.96 -7.45
CA LEU A 124 -9.49 -8.58 -7.00
C LEU A 124 -9.26 -8.50 -5.49
N ALA A 125 -10.03 -9.26 -4.69
CA ALA A 125 -9.84 -9.33 -3.24
C ALA A 125 -8.40 -9.73 -2.84
N ALA A 126 -7.77 -10.62 -3.60
CA ALA A 126 -6.39 -11.04 -3.35
C ALA A 126 -5.35 -10.00 -3.79
N GLU A 127 -5.70 -9.07 -4.67
CA GLU A 127 -4.85 -7.93 -5.03
C GLU A 127 -4.96 -6.82 -3.98
N GLU A 128 -6.17 -6.44 -3.56
CA GLU A 128 -6.38 -5.44 -2.49
C GLU A 128 -5.74 -5.90 -1.18
N ASN A 129 -5.82 -7.19 -0.84
CA ASN A 129 -5.17 -7.70 0.36
C ASN A 129 -3.64 -7.55 0.31
N LYS A 130 -3.03 -7.59 -0.89
CA LYS A 130 -1.59 -7.31 -1.02
C LYS A 130 -1.31 -5.83 -0.81
N HIS A 131 -2.15 -4.94 -1.34
CA HIS A 131 -2.04 -3.50 -1.11
C HIS A 131 -2.18 -3.16 0.37
N GLN A 132 -3.15 -3.76 1.07
CA GLN A 132 -3.28 -3.69 2.52
C GLN A 132 -1.97 -4.06 3.23
N ILE A 133 -1.38 -5.22 2.92
CA ILE A 133 -0.13 -5.68 3.54
C ILE A 133 1.03 -4.73 3.23
N ILE A 134 1.10 -4.18 2.02
CA ILE A 134 2.12 -3.20 1.63
C ILE A 134 2.01 -1.95 2.49
N LEU A 135 0.80 -1.43 2.69
CA LEU A 135 0.55 -0.23 3.48
C LEU A 135 0.77 -0.46 4.97
N GLU A 136 0.37 -1.61 5.51
CA GLU A 136 0.65 -2.01 6.90
C GLU A 136 2.16 -2.10 7.15
N ASN A 137 2.91 -2.71 6.23
CA ASN A 137 4.37 -2.77 6.33
C ASN A 137 5.02 -1.37 6.24
N LEU A 138 4.50 -0.49 5.38
CA LEU A 138 4.96 0.89 5.29
C LEU A 138 4.69 1.65 6.59
N MET A 139 3.50 1.48 7.19
CA MET A 139 3.17 2.06 8.49
C MET A 139 4.09 1.57 9.60
N ASP A 140 4.35 0.26 9.65
CA ASP A 140 5.26 -0.34 10.63
C ASP A 140 6.68 0.19 10.47
N PHE A 141 7.15 0.38 9.23
CA PHE A 141 8.44 0.98 8.94
C PHE A 141 8.51 2.44 9.41
N ILE A 142 7.48 3.24 9.12
CA ILE A 142 7.36 4.63 9.57
C ILE A 142 7.33 4.72 11.10
N ARG A 143 6.55 3.87 11.76
CA ARG A 143 6.47 3.81 13.24
C ARG A 143 7.82 3.46 13.85
N LYS A 144 8.50 2.42 13.34
CA LYS A 144 9.83 2.00 13.84
C LYS A 144 10.93 3.03 13.58
N GLY A 145 10.87 3.73 12.45
CA GLY A 145 11.77 4.86 12.16
C GLY A 145 11.53 6.06 13.07
N LYS A 146 10.28 6.31 13.47
CA LYS A 146 9.91 7.35 14.44
C LYS A 146 10.34 6.99 15.87
N ASP A 147 10.17 5.73 16.29
CA ASP A 147 10.61 5.24 17.60
C ASP A 147 12.16 5.29 17.73
N TRP A 148 12.90 5.17 16.63
CA TRP A 148 14.36 5.35 16.59
C TRP A 148 14.80 6.82 16.82
N ALA A 149 13.98 7.79 16.42
CA ALA A 149 14.32 9.22 16.48
C ALA A 149 14.02 9.87 17.83
N GLU A 150 13.26 9.22 18.72
CA GLU A 150 12.82 9.80 20.01
C GLU A 150 13.42 9.11 21.25
N SER A 151 14.29 8.11 21.11
CA SER A 151 14.96 7.49 22.27
C SER A 151 16.14 8.36 22.75
N PRO A 152 16.11 8.91 23.99
CA PRO A 152 17.22 9.70 24.53
C PRO A 152 18.52 8.89 24.66
N GLU A 153 18.43 7.56 24.70
CA GLU A 153 19.57 6.66 24.87
C GLU A 153 20.58 6.67 23.70
N PHE A 154 20.23 7.25 22.54
CA PHE A 154 21.16 7.34 21.39
C PHE A 154 21.43 8.77 20.91
N SER A 155 20.99 9.80 21.66
CA SER A 155 21.31 11.21 21.36
C SER A 155 22.73 11.65 21.79
N HIS A 156 23.52 10.73 22.33
CA HIS A 156 24.95 10.92 22.60
C HIS A 156 25.77 9.93 21.78
N LEU A 157 25.92 10.19 20.48
CA LEU A 157 27.04 9.66 19.69
C LEU A 157 28.16 10.69 19.63
N GLU A 158 28.58 11.19 20.81
CA GLU A 158 29.97 11.56 21.04
C GLU A 158 30.35 10.99 22.42
N GLU A 159 31.38 10.13 22.38
CA GLU A 159 32.23 9.71 23.50
C GLU A 159 31.63 8.72 24.54
N TRP A 160 31.70 7.42 24.24
CA TRP A 160 32.55 6.44 24.98
C TRP A 160 32.24 4.99 24.59
N ASP A 161 33.26 4.25 24.13
CA ASP A 161 33.24 2.78 24.05
C ASP A 161 33.94 2.22 25.29
N GLU A 162 33.17 1.67 26.21
CA GLU A 162 33.70 1.10 27.45
C GLU A 162 34.04 -0.39 27.32
N ILE A 163 33.87 -1.00 26.13
CA ILE A 163 33.96 -2.45 25.97
C ILE A 163 35.18 -2.92 25.18
N THR A 164 35.67 -2.17 24.17
CA THR A 164 36.65 -2.78 23.25
C THR A 164 38.10 -2.32 23.39
N ASP A 165 38.41 -1.20 24.06
CA ASP A 165 39.77 -0.66 24.22
C ASP A 165 40.63 -0.75 22.94
N LEU A 166 39.98 -0.64 21.77
CA LEU A 166 40.62 -0.77 20.46
C LEU A 166 39.89 0.10 19.44
N ASP A 167 40.45 1.27 19.18
CA ASP A 167 40.18 2.02 17.95
C ASP A 167 40.58 1.20 16.71
N LYS A 168 39.80 1.34 15.62
CA LYS A 168 40.25 1.55 14.21
C LYS A 168 39.15 1.19 13.21
N TYR A 169 38.81 1.99 12.20
CA TYR A 169 39.44 3.14 11.54
C TYR A 169 38.38 4.18 11.16
#